data_AF-A0A382JDD1-F1
#
_entry.id   AF-A0A382JDD1-F1
#
_cell.length_a   1.000
_cell.length_b   1.000
_cell.length_c   1.000
_cell.angle_alpha   90.00
_cell.angle_beta   90.00
_cell.angle_gamma   90.00
#
_symmetry.space_group_name_H-M   'P 1'
#
loop_
_entity.id
_entity.type
_entity.pdbx_description
1 polymer ?
#
loop_
_entity_poly.entity_id
_entity_poly.type
_entity_poly.pdbx_seq_one_letter_code
_entity_poly.pdbx_strand_id
1 'polypeptide(L)'
;DEYSSRICQDMYAKGRKVVEIAVGRAIAEGIYVQDGLLQRAGYEDAITDLSNIDTLQGPHNWQNAAAAFGLAEAFGLSETQILHGLRSYPGLPHRMEIVAQVNNVLFVNDSKATNAEAAAHALAVYDDIFWIAGGIAKQGGIHSLAPYNGKIRHAYLIGEAASSFAEFLNGRVKHEISGRLGTAIQAAYKAASNSGGVVLLSPACASFDQFTSFEARGDQFRALAQEIAGNDRNGPSLRVAGSAV
;
A
#
# COMPACT_ATOMS: atom_id res chain seq x y z
N ASP A 1 14.59 -8.21 -13.72
CA ASP A 1 16.00 -8.11 -13.25
C ASP A 1 16.83 -9.23 -13.89
N GLU A 2 18.15 -9.19 -13.71
CA GLU A 2 19.09 -10.16 -14.30
C GLU A 2 18.80 -11.61 -13.86
N TYR A 3 18.33 -11.79 -12.62
CA TYR A 3 18.00 -13.12 -12.09
C TYR A 3 16.79 -13.73 -12.83
N SER A 4 15.71 -12.96 -13.02
CA SER A 4 14.57 -13.39 -13.83
C SER A 4 14.93 -13.62 -15.29
N SER A 5 15.80 -12.78 -15.87
CA SER A 5 16.27 -12.97 -17.25
C SER A 5 17.05 -14.27 -17.44
N ARG A 6 17.91 -14.64 -16.48
CA ARG A 6 18.62 -15.92 -16.50
C ARG A 6 17.68 -17.11 -16.41
N ILE A 7 16.66 -17.04 -15.54
CA ILE A 7 15.62 -18.10 -15.46
C ILE A 7 14.91 -18.26 -16.80
N CYS A 8 14.55 -17.14 -17.46
CA CYS A 8 13.92 -17.16 -18.77
C CYS A 8 14.80 -17.90 -19.80
N GLN A 9 16.08 -17.54 -19.89
CA GLN A 9 17.05 -18.17 -20.78
C GLN A 9 17.24 -19.67 -20.49
N ASP A 10 17.36 -20.04 -19.21
CA ASP A 10 17.49 -21.45 -18.79
C ASP A 10 16.26 -22.28 -19.17
N MET A 11 15.06 -21.71 -19.05
CA MET A 11 13.82 -22.38 -19.42
C MET A 11 13.69 -22.55 -20.94
N TYR A 12 14.09 -21.52 -21.70
CA TYR A 12 14.20 -21.61 -23.16
C TYR A 12 15.18 -22.71 -23.59
N ALA A 13 16.38 -22.75 -22.99
CA ALA A 13 17.40 -23.77 -23.28
C ALA A 13 16.91 -25.19 -22.97
N LYS A 14 15.99 -25.35 -22.01
CA LYS A 14 15.33 -26.62 -21.68
C LYS A 14 14.13 -26.96 -22.59
N GLY A 15 13.89 -26.18 -23.64
CA GLY A 15 12.77 -26.38 -24.57
C GLY A 15 11.40 -26.10 -23.95
N ARG A 16 11.33 -25.33 -22.85
CA ARG A 16 10.05 -24.90 -22.29
C ARG A 16 9.49 -23.74 -23.12
N LYS A 17 8.17 -23.69 -23.27
CA LYS A 17 7.49 -22.50 -23.78
C LYS A 17 7.55 -21.42 -22.70
N VAL A 18 8.16 -20.28 -23.03
CA VAL A 18 8.29 -19.13 -22.14
C VAL A 18 7.67 -17.92 -22.84
N VAL A 19 7.08 -17.01 -22.06
CA VAL A 19 6.64 -15.71 -22.54
C VAL A 19 7.50 -14.68 -21.83
N GLU A 20 8.37 -14.01 -22.58
CA GLU A 20 9.19 -12.93 -22.03
C GLU A 20 8.32 -11.70 -21.75
N ILE A 21 8.62 -11.00 -20.66
CA ILE A 21 7.95 -9.76 -20.25
C ILE A 21 8.98 -8.66 -20.07
N ALA A 22 8.76 -7.51 -20.71
CA ALA A 22 9.62 -6.34 -20.57
C ALA A 22 8.81 -5.06 -20.28
N VAL A 23 9.45 -4.11 -19.59
CA VAL A 23 8.90 -2.76 -19.38
C VAL A 23 9.96 -1.73 -19.75
N GLY A 24 9.54 -0.67 -20.45
CA GLY A 24 10.41 0.42 -20.89
C GLY A 24 11.22 0.12 -22.16
N ARG A 25 11.03 -1.05 -22.78
CA ARG A 25 11.66 -1.41 -24.05
C ARG A 25 10.82 -2.42 -24.82
N ALA A 26 10.85 -2.34 -26.15
CA ALA A 26 10.34 -3.38 -27.03
C ALA A 26 11.23 -4.64 -27.01
N ILE A 27 10.62 -5.79 -27.26
CA ILE A 27 11.30 -7.10 -27.36
C ILE A 27 10.83 -7.85 -28.61
N ALA A 28 11.65 -8.78 -29.09
CA ALA A 28 11.39 -9.51 -30.33
C ALA A 28 10.27 -10.55 -30.19
N GLU A 29 10.11 -11.14 -29.01
CA GLU A 29 9.08 -12.14 -28.70
C GLU A 29 8.52 -11.89 -27.30
N GLY A 30 7.21 -12.16 -27.10
CA GLY A 30 6.54 -12.02 -25.81
C GLY A 30 5.66 -10.78 -25.69
N ILE A 31 5.58 -10.22 -24.48
CA ILE A 31 4.71 -9.10 -24.11
C ILE A 31 5.57 -7.99 -23.52
N TYR A 32 5.31 -6.75 -23.90
CA TYR A 32 6.04 -5.62 -23.32
C TYR A 32 5.13 -4.42 -23.07
N VAL A 33 5.59 -3.53 -22.19
CA VAL A 33 4.96 -2.23 -21.97
C VAL A 33 5.96 -1.12 -22.26
N GLN A 34 5.63 -0.23 -23.19
CA GLN A 34 6.43 0.95 -23.50
C GLN A 34 5.55 2.19 -23.42
N ASP A 35 5.96 3.18 -22.62
CA ASP A 35 5.22 4.44 -22.42
C ASP A 35 3.75 4.24 -22.02
N GLY A 36 3.48 3.20 -21.21
CA GLY A 36 2.13 2.82 -20.77
C GLY A 36 1.38 1.89 -21.74
N LEU A 37 1.84 1.75 -22.99
CA LEU A 37 1.19 0.90 -24.00
C LEU A 37 1.58 -0.57 -23.82
N LEU A 38 0.60 -1.42 -23.50
CA LEU A 38 0.77 -2.87 -23.46
C LEU A 38 0.71 -3.43 -24.89
N GLN A 39 1.73 -4.17 -25.30
CA GLN A 39 1.90 -4.64 -26.67
C GLN A 39 2.34 -6.12 -26.71
N ARG A 40 1.97 -6.79 -27.79
CA ARG A 40 2.49 -8.12 -28.16
C ARG A 40 3.58 -7.94 -29.21
N ALA A 41 4.73 -8.58 -29.00
CA ALA A 41 5.79 -8.58 -29.98
C ALA A 41 5.31 -9.16 -31.33
N GLY A 42 5.67 -8.51 -32.43
CA GLY A 42 5.25 -8.89 -33.78
C GLY A 42 3.89 -8.35 -34.24
N TYR A 43 3.20 -7.56 -33.41
CA TYR A 43 1.96 -6.85 -33.76
C TYR A 43 2.18 -5.34 -33.73
N GLU A 44 1.62 -4.61 -34.69
CA GLU A 44 1.75 -3.16 -34.78
C GLU A 44 0.88 -2.44 -33.74
N ASP A 45 -0.35 -2.94 -33.54
CA ASP A 45 -1.31 -2.32 -32.63
C ASP A 45 -1.02 -2.64 -31.16
N ALA A 46 -1.19 -1.62 -30.31
CA ALA A 46 -1.21 -1.82 -28.87
C ALA A 46 -2.51 -2.50 -28.43
N ILE A 47 -2.39 -3.39 -27.45
CA ILE A 47 -3.52 -4.10 -26.84
C ILE A 47 -4.37 -3.09 -26.05
N THR A 48 -3.71 -2.29 -25.21
CA THR A 48 -4.34 -1.20 -24.46
C THR A 48 -3.28 -0.24 -23.93
N ASP A 49 -3.69 0.99 -23.64
CA ASP A 49 -2.92 1.93 -22.85
C ASP A 49 -3.24 1.75 -21.36
N LEU A 50 -2.27 1.29 -20.58
CA LEU A 50 -2.39 1.07 -19.13
C LEU A 50 -2.33 2.38 -18.34
N SER A 51 -1.86 3.48 -18.92
CA SER A 51 -1.85 4.78 -18.25
C SER A 51 -3.27 5.31 -18.01
N ASN A 52 -4.24 4.86 -18.81
CA ASN A 52 -5.67 5.16 -18.67
C ASN A 52 -6.39 4.30 -17.61
N ILE A 53 -5.68 3.43 -16.90
CA ILE A 53 -6.22 2.62 -15.81
C ILE A 53 -5.52 3.04 -14.52
N ASP A 54 -6.20 3.83 -13.69
CA ASP A 54 -5.64 4.45 -12.48
C ASP A 54 -4.89 3.46 -11.57
N THR A 55 -5.42 2.24 -11.43
CA THR A 55 -4.87 1.20 -10.56
C THR A 55 -3.64 0.50 -11.12
N LEU A 56 -3.30 0.74 -12.39
CA LEU A 56 -2.19 0.10 -13.09
C LEU A 56 -1.10 1.08 -13.55
N GLN A 57 -1.11 2.32 -13.05
CA GLN A 57 -0.10 3.31 -13.41
C GLN A 57 1.29 2.97 -12.85
N GLY A 58 2.32 3.26 -13.66
CA GLY A 58 3.73 3.18 -13.30
C GLY A 58 4.42 1.86 -13.66
N PRO A 59 5.76 1.87 -13.82
CA PRO A 59 6.52 0.74 -14.41
C PRO A 59 6.33 -0.61 -13.70
N HIS A 60 6.22 -0.60 -12.38
CA HIS A 60 6.02 -1.83 -11.61
C HIS A 60 4.63 -2.45 -11.84
N ASN A 61 3.58 -1.63 -11.95
CA ASN A 61 2.23 -2.09 -12.24
C ASN A 61 2.08 -2.51 -13.70
N TRP A 62 2.77 -1.83 -14.62
CA TRP A 62 2.87 -2.24 -16.02
C TRP A 62 3.48 -3.63 -16.15
N GLN A 63 4.55 -3.92 -15.39
CA GLN A 63 5.15 -5.26 -15.38
C GLN A 63 4.15 -6.32 -14.87
N ASN A 64 3.42 -6.01 -13.80
CA ASN A 64 2.39 -6.90 -13.25
C ASN A 64 1.24 -7.11 -14.23
N ALA A 65 0.79 -6.06 -14.93
CA ALA A 65 -0.27 -6.13 -15.92
C ALA A 65 0.15 -6.99 -17.13
N ALA A 66 1.38 -6.82 -17.63
CA ALA A 66 1.92 -7.66 -18.70
C ALA A 66 2.03 -9.14 -18.28
N ALA A 67 2.44 -9.41 -17.03
CA ALA A 67 2.47 -10.77 -16.49
C ALA A 67 1.06 -11.38 -16.36
N ALA A 68 0.11 -10.63 -15.81
CA ALA A 68 -1.28 -11.05 -15.70
C ALA A 68 -1.91 -11.32 -17.08
N PHE A 69 -1.62 -10.45 -18.06
CA PHE A 69 -2.08 -10.62 -19.43
C PHE A 69 -1.55 -11.92 -20.05
N GLY A 70 -0.24 -12.14 -20.02
CA GLY A 70 0.37 -13.36 -20.58
C GLY A 70 -0.08 -14.64 -19.89
N LEU A 71 -0.29 -14.62 -18.58
CA LEU A 71 -0.86 -15.75 -17.84
C LEU A 71 -2.31 -16.02 -18.27
N ALA A 72 -3.15 -15.01 -18.30
CA ALA A 72 -4.56 -15.15 -18.66
C ALA A 72 -4.73 -15.68 -20.10
N GLU A 73 -3.90 -15.22 -21.03
CA GLU A 73 -3.85 -15.77 -22.40
C GLU A 73 -3.44 -17.24 -22.42
N ALA A 74 -2.43 -17.62 -21.63
CA ALA A 74 -1.98 -19.01 -21.54
C ALA A 74 -3.08 -19.94 -20.97
N PHE A 75 -4.01 -19.40 -20.18
CA PHE A 75 -5.20 -20.09 -19.69
C PHE A 75 -6.40 -20.03 -20.65
N GLY A 76 -6.26 -19.41 -21.82
CA GLY A 76 -7.27 -19.38 -22.88
C GLY A 76 -8.35 -18.31 -22.71
N LEU A 77 -8.13 -17.29 -21.90
CA LEU A 77 -9.03 -16.14 -21.83
C LEU A 77 -8.92 -15.31 -23.11
N SER A 78 -10.05 -14.80 -23.61
CA SER A 78 -10.05 -13.85 -24.73
C SER A 78 -9.49 -12.49 -24.31
N GLU A 79 -8.91 -11.77 -25.25
CA GLU A 79 -8.37 -10.42 -25.02
C GLU A 79 -9.42 -9.49 -24.36
N THR A 80 -10.67 -9.54 -24.82
CA THR A 80 -11.79 -8.78 -24.24
C THR A 80 -12.01 -9.10 -22.75
N GLN A 81 -11.94 -10.37 -22.34
CA GLN A 81 -12.10 -10.77 -20.94
C GLN A 81 -10.92 -10.27 -20.09
N ILE A 82 -9.70 -10.33 -20.63
CA ILE A 82 -8.50 -9.88 -19.94
C ILE A 82 -8.55 -8.36 -19.75
N LEU A 83 -8.89 -7.61 -20.81
CA LEU A 83 -9.03 -6.16 -20.76
C LEU A 83 -10.12 -5.72 -19.78
N HIS A 84 -11.24 -6.45 -19.72
CA HIS A 84 -12.28 -6.21 -18.71
C HIS A 84 -11.73 -6.41 -17.28
N GLY A 85 -10.96 -7.47 -17.05
CA GLY A 85 -10.31 -7.73 -15.76
C GLY A 85 -9.31 -6.64 -15.37
N LEU A 86 -8.46 -6.19 -16.29
CA LEU A 86 -7.50 -5.11 -16.06
C LEU A 86 -8.21 -3.80 -15.70
N ARG A 87 -9.30 -3.45 -16.40
CA ARG A 87 -10.06 -2.20 -16.17
C ARG A 87 -10.90 -2.24 -14.89
N SER A 88 -11.42 -3.39 -14.51
CA SER A 88 -12.22 -3.55 -13.28
C SER A 88 -11.38 -3.83 -12.04
N TYR A 89 -10.06 -3.97 -12.19
CA TYR A 89 -9.16 -4.24 -11.08
C TYR A 89 -9.15 -3.07 -10.08
N PRO A 90 -9.61 -3.27 -8.83
CA PRO A 90 -9.76 -2.20 -7.85
C PRO A 90 -8.42 -1.76 -7.22
N GLY A 91 -7.29 -2.26 -7.73
CA GLY A 91 -6.01 -2.18 -7.05
C GLY A 91 -5.87 -3.29 -6.00
N LEU A 92 -4.79 -3.24 -5.23
CA LEU A 92 -4.63 -4.13 -4.07
C LEU A 92 -5.21 -3.46 -2.83
N PRO A 93 -6.17 -4.10 -2.14
CA PRO A 93 -6.52 -3.71 -0.78
C PRO A 93 -5.27 -3.58 0.08
N HIS A 94 -5.29 -2.68 1.07
CA HIS A 94 -4.19 -2.49 2.02
C HIS A 94 -2.86 -1.97 1.41
N ARG A 95 -2.90 -1.32 0.24
CA ARG A 95 -1.80 -0.52 -0.32
C ARG A 95 -2.22 0.94 -0.39
N MET A 96 -1.86 1.73 0.62
CA MET A 96 -2.25 3.15 0.76
C MET A 96 -3.76 3.40 0.54
N GLU A 97 -4.61 2.45 0.94
CA GLU A 97 -6.06 2.50 0.76
C GLU A 97 -6.68 3.52 1.71
N ILE A 98 -7.36 4.54 1.20
CA ILE A 98 -8.15 5.45 2.04
C ILE A 98 -9.41 4.71 2.50
N VAL A 99 -9.52 4.46 3.79
CA VAL A 99 -10.61 3.64 4.37
C VAL A 99 -11.70 4.48 5.05
N ALA A 100 -11.37 5.69 5.49
CA ALA A 100 -12.31 6.62 6.11
C ALA A 100 -11.76 8.06 6.10
N GLN A 101 -12.67 9.03 6.22
CA GLN A 101 -12.35 10.42 6.46
C GLN A 101 -13.39 11.05 7.40
N VAL A 102 -12.93 11.73 8.45
CA VAL A 102 -13.79 12.39 9.45
C VAL A 102 -13.04 13.54 10.12
N ASN A 103 -13.69 14.69 10.33
CA ASN A 103 -13.13 15.85 11.04
C ASN A 103 -11.70 16.24 10.59
N ASN A 104 -11.48 16.35 9.27
CA ASN A 104 -10.18 16.63 8.64
C ASN A 104 -9.05 15.60 8.91
N VAL A 105 -9.42 14.42 9.41
CA VAL A 105 -8.52 13.28 9.57
C VAL A 105 -8.76 12.26 8.46
N LEU A 106 -7.69 11.89 7.77
CA LEU A 106 -7.69 10.83 6.77
C LEU A 106 -7.16 9.53 7.37
N PHE A 107 -7.86 8.41 7.15
CA PHE A 107 -7.38 7.08 7.55
C PHE A 107 -6.87 6.33 6.34
N VAL A 108 -5.59 5.96 6.37
CA VAL A 108 -4.90 5.28 5.27
C VAL A 108 -4.41 3.92 5.73
N ASN A 109 -4.86 2.87 5.02
CA ASN A 109 -4.52 1.49 5.26
C ASN A 109 -3.45 1.02 4.28
N ASP A 110 -2.24 0.85 4.79
CA ASP A 110 -1.08 0.33 4.10
C ASP A 110 -0.52 -0.91 4.82
N SER A 111 -1.42 -1.76 5.35
CA SER A 111 -1.04 -2.96 6.14
C SER A 111 -0.10 -3.92 5.39
N LYS A 112 -0.09 -3.89 4.05
CA LYS A 112 0.82 -4.69 3.21
C LYS A 112 2.29 -4.23 3.29
N ALA A 113 2.57 -3.05 3.85
CA ALA A 113 3.92 -2.58 4.14
C ALA A 113 4.59 -3.39 5.26
N THR A 114 4.99 -4.60 4.93
CA THR A 114 5.58 -5.60 5.84
C THR A 114 7.10 -5.44 6.04
N ASN A 115 7.66 -4.35 5.54
CA ASN A 115 9.08 -3.99 5.67
C ASN A 115 9.25 -2.46 5.52
N ALA A 116 10.41 -1.94 5.91
CA ALA A 116 10.69 -0.50 5.88
C ALA A 116 10.66 0.12 4.48
N GLU A 117 11.15 -0.56 3.45
CA GLU A 117 11.10 -0.03 2.07
C GLU A 117 9.66 0.19 1.62
N ALA A 118 8.77 -0.77 1.89
CA ALA A 118 7.35 -0.62 1.58
C ALA A 118 6.70 0.52 2.38
N ALA A 119 7.05 0.68 3.66
CA ALA A 119 6.52 1.77 4.49
C ALA A 119 7.03 3.15 4.06
N ALA A 120 8.25 3.23 3.51
CA ALA A 120 8.83 4.47 3.00
C ALA A 120 7.96 5.11 1.91
N HIS A 121 7.29 4.29 1.08
CA HIS A 121 6.41 4.81 0.03
C HIS A 121 5.24 5.61 0.61
N ALA A 122 4.55 5.07 1.62
CA ALA A 122 3.46 5.79 2.27
C ALA A 122 3.95 7.02 3.03
N LEU A 123 5.09 6.91 3.74
CA LEU A 123 5.70 8.04 4.44
C LEU A 123 6.22 9.14 3.52
N ALA A 124 6.53 8.84 2.26
CA ALA A 124 6.94 9.85 1.28
C ALA A 124 5.74 10.67 0.78
N VAL A 125 4.57 10.04 0.62
CA VAL A 125 3.36 10.64 0.01
C VAL A 125 2.65 11.61 0.95
N TYR A 126 2.53 11.25 2.22
CA TYR A 126 1.75 12.03 3.19
C TYR A 126 2.63 12.97 4.03
N ASP A 127 1.98 13.95 4.64
CA ASP A 127 2.53 14.84 5.67
C ASP A 127 1.61 14.81 6.90
N ASP A 128 2.06 15.37 8.03
CA ASP A 128 1.30 15.40 9.28
C ASP A 128 0.78 14.03 9.74
N ILE A 129 1.69 13.07 9.78
CA ILE A 129 1.37 11.65 9.94
C ILE A 129 1.28 11.25 11.42
N PHE A 130 0.17 10.60 11.77
CA PHE A 130 -0.03 9.83 13.00
C PHE A 130 0.16 8.35 12.65
N TRP A 131 1.39 7.88 12.82
CA TRP A 131 1.88 6.63 12.23
C TRP A 131 1.68 5.44 13.16
N ILE A 132 0.99 4.41 12.71
CA ILE A 132 0.88 3.13 13.43
C ILE A 132 1.90 2.15 12.85
N ALA A 133 2.87 1.75 13.68
CA ALA A 133 4.02 0.95 13.28
C ALA A 133 4.24 -0.26 14.20
N GLY A 134 4.78 -1.35 13.67
CA GLY A 134 5.19 -2.51 14.45
C GLY A 134 4.50 -3.83 14.09
N GLY A 135 4.87 -4.87 14.81
CA GLY A 135 4.72 -6.28 14.44
C GLY A 135 6.04 -7.02 14.57
N ILE A 136 6.28 -8.04 13.76
CA ILE A 136 7.59 -8.73 13.67
C ILE A 136 8.50 -8.00 12.68
N ALA A 137 9.55 -7.36 13.19
CA ALA A 137 10.50 -6.60 12.38
C ALA A 137 11.43 -7.51 11.56
N LYS A 138 11.75 -7.07 10.34
CA LYS A 138 12.85 -7.64 9.56
C LYS A 138 14.19 -7.05 10.01
N GLN A 139 15.28 -7.65 9.53
CA GLN A 139 16.63 -7.11 9.74
C GLN A 139 16.70 -5.64 9.32
N GLY A 140 17.32 -4.81 10.16
CA GLY A 140 17.42 -3.35 9.96
C GLY A 140 16.24 -2.55 10.53
N GLY A 141 15.11 -3.19 10.88
CA GLY A 141 13.97 -2.52 11.49
C GLY A 141 13.49 -1.32 10.68
N ILE A 142 13.38 -0.14 11.30
CA ILE A 142 12.92 1.11 10.69
C ILE A 142 14.04 2.14 10.48
N HIS A 143 15.31 1.76 10.58
CA HIS A 143 16.42 2.70 10.51
C HIS A 143 16.49 3.48 9.20
N SER A 144 16.15 2.83 8.08
CA SER A 144 16.12 3.45 6.75
C SER A 144 15.00 4.49 6.59
N LEU A 145 14.04 4.55 7.52
CA LEU A 145 12.94 5.51 7.49
C LEU A 145 13.30 6.87 8.11
N ALA A 146 14.51 7.02 8.66
CA ALA A 146 14.97 8.27 9.28
C ALA A 146 14.73 9.55 8.43
N PRO A 147 14.88 9.54 7.09
CA PRO A 147 14.61 10.73 6.28
C PRO A 147 13.17 11.26 6.37
N TYR A 148 12.20 10.43 6.77
CA TYR A 148 10.79 10.80 6.87
C TYR A 148 10.36 11.25 8.28
N ASN A 149 11.26 11.26 9.26
CA ASN A 149 10.94 11.61 10.66
C ASN A 149 10.23 12.97 10.79
N GLY A 150 10.59 13.96 9.96
CA GLY A 150 9.99 15.29 9.98
C GLY A 150 8.53 15.34 9.52
N LYS A 151 8.03 14.29 8.85
CA LYS A 151 6.63 14.18 8.40
C LYS A 151 5.73 13.52 9.45
N ILE A 152 6.32 12.90 10.48
CA ILE A 152 5.60 12.12 11.48
C ILE A 152 5.39 12.98 12.73
N ARG A 153 4.13 13.29 13.05
CA ARG A 153 3.78 14.03 14.28
C ARG A 153 3.83 13.14 15.52
N HIS A 154 3.38 11.90 15.39
CA HIS A 154 3.37 10.92 16.49
C HIS A 154 3.37 9.49 15.93
N ALA A 155 4.23 8.61 16.48
CA ALA A 155 4.20 7.18 16.20
C ALA A 155 3.55 6.37 17.32
N TYR A 156 2.70 5.41 16.96
CA TYR A 156 1.95 4.53 17.83
C TYR A 156 2.39 3.09 17.59
N LEU A 157 3.15 2.55 18.55
CA LEU A 157 3.91 1.33 18.36
C LEU A 157 3.15 0.11 18.88
N ILE A 158 3.04 -0.91 18.04
CA ILE A 158 2.31 -2.15 18.32
C ILE A 158 3.21 -3.38 18.12
N GLY A 159 2.81 -4.51 18.70
CA GLY A 159 3.48 -5.79 18.44
C GLY A 159 4.87 -5.93 19.04
N GLU A 160 5.56 -7.00 18.64
CA GLU A 160 6.86 -7.40 19.20
C GLU A 160 7.96 -6.36 19.00
N ALA A 161 7.98 -5.69 17.84
CA ALA A 161 9.00 -4.68 17.53
C ALA A 161 8.84 -3.37 18.30
N ALA A 162 7.75 -3.16 19.05
CA ALA A 162 7.40 -1.86 19.64
C ALA A 162 8.52 -1.27 20.49
N SER A 163 9.16 -2.05 21.36
CA SER A 163 10.26 -1.57 22.19
C SER A 163 11.48 -1.15 21.36
N SER A 164 11.88 -1.96 20.38
CA SER A 164 13.01 -1.63 19.50
C SER A 164 12.76 -0.39 18.64
N PHE A 165 11.51 -0.19 18.20
CA PHE A 165 11.13 0.99 17.43
C PHE A 165 11.08 2.22 18.33
N ALA A 166 10.64 2.10 19.58
CA ALA A 166 10.67 3.18 20.56
C ALA A 166 12.10 3.68 20.81
N GLU A 167 13.04 2.75 21.01
CA GLU A 167 14.47 3.08 21.16
C GLU A 167 15.02 3.85 19.96
N PHE A 168 14.69 3.41 18.74
CA PHE A 168 15.08 4.12 17.53
C PHE A 168 14.41 5.48 17.39
N LEU A 169 13.12 5.62 17.73
CA LEU A 169 12.41 6.89 17.57
C LEU A 169 12.71 7.89 18.69
N ASN A 170 13.31 7.44 19.80
CA ASN A 170 13.65 8.30 20.93
C ASN A 170 14.55 9.48 20.51
N GLY A 171 14.15 10.69 20.89
CA GLY A 171 14.80 11.94 20.49
C GLY A 171 14.62 12.34 19.02
N ARG A 172 13.89 11.57 18.20
CA ARG A 172 13.68 11.82 16.77
C ARG A 172 12.23 12.12 16.42
N VAL A 173 11.30 11.32 16.94
CA VAL A 173 9.86 11.42 16.69
C VAL A 173 9.13 11.15 18.01
N LYS A 174 8.09 11.93 18.31
CA LYS A 174 7.21 11.64 19.45
C LYS A 174 6.60 10.26 19.25
N HIS A 175 6.62 9.40 20.26
CA HIS A 175 6.11 8.04 20.14
C HIS A 175 5.54 7.52 21.46
N GLU A 176 4.68 6.51 21.37
CA GLU A 176 4.20 5.72 22.50
C GLU A 176 4.04 4.24 22.12
N ILE A 177 4.15 3.35 23.11
CA ILE A 177 3.87 1.93 22.93
C ILE A 177 2.40 1.69 23.24
N SER A 178 1.58 1.60 22.19
CA SER A 178 0.14 1.33 22.29
C SER A 178 -0.18 -0.16 22.46
N GLY A 179 0.77 -1.03 22.09
CA GLY A 179 0.67 -2.48 22.26
C GLY A 179 -0.22 -3.17 21.22
N ARG A 180 -1.47 -2.72 21.03
CA ARG A 180 -2.45 -3.31 20.10
C ARG A 180 -3.00 -2.27 19.12
N LEU A 181 -3.41 -2.74 17.93
CA LEU A 181 -3.94 -1.90 16.85
C LEU A 181 -5.16 -1.05 17.29
N GLY A 182 -6.09 -1.65 18.03
CA GLY A 182 -7.29 -0.96 18.52
C GLY A 182 -6.97 0.25 19.41
N THR A 183 -6.01 0.10 20.33
CA THR A 183 -5.55 1.19 21.20
C THR A 183 -4.81 2.26 20.38
N ALA A 184 -3.95 1.83 19.45
CA ALA A 184 -3.17 2.73 18.60
C ALA A 184 -4.05 3.63 17.73
N ILE A 185 -5.04 3.08 17.02
CA ILE A 185 -5.89 3.87 16.12
C ILE A 185 -6.76 4.89 16.89
N GLN A 186 -7.24 4.54 18.08
CA GLN A 186 -8.01 5.46 18.92
C GLN A 186 -7.14 6.62 19.44
N ALA A 187 -5.92 6.32 19.89
CA ALA A 187 -4.97 7.34 20.35
C ALA A 187 -4.48 8.23 19.20
N ALA A 188 -4.23 7.65 18.02
CA ALA A 188 -3.89 8.36 16.80
C ALA A 188 -5.00 9.29 16.36
N TYR A 189 -6.24 8.80 16.32
CA TYR A 189 -7.39 9.61 15.96
C TYR A 189 -7.58 10.77 16.93
N LYS A 190 -7.60 10.51 18.24
CA LYS A 190 -7.76 11.57 19.27
C LYS A 190 -6.72 12.68 19.13
N ALA A 191 -5.48 12.34 18.79
CA ALA A 191 -4.44 13.35 18.57
C ALA A 191 -4.67 14.11 17.26
N ALA A 192 -5.00 13.40 16.19
CA ALA A 192 -5.27 13.97 14.86
C ALA A 192 -6.51 14.88 14.83
N SER A 193 -7.58 14.57 15.58
CA SER A 193 -8.81 15.37 15.61
C SER A 193 -8.58 16.83 16.03
N ASN A 194 -7.51 17.13 16.76
CA ASN A 194 -7.20 18.49 17.19
C ASN A 194 -6.45 19.32 16.14
N SER A 195 -5.76 18.67 15.19
CA SER A 195 -4.86 19.34 14.24
C SER A 195 -5.16 19.03 12.77
N GLY A 196 -6.03 18.06 12.49
CA GLY A 196 -6.07 17.38 11.20
C GLY A 196 -4.82 16.51 10.99
N GLY A 197 -4.80 15.79 9.86
CA GLY A 197 -3.66 14.98 9.44
C GLY A 197 -4.05 13.58 8.97
N VAL A 198 -3.05 12.69 8.90
CA VAL A 198 -3.25 11.33 8.37
C VAL A 198 -2.96 10.30 9.45
N VAL A 199 -3.97 9.51 9.81
CA VAL A 199 -3.79 8.28 10.60
C VAL A 199 -3.39 7.18 9.63
N LEU A 200 -2.12 6.80 9.65
CA LEU A 200 -1.52 5.88 8.70
C LEU A 200 -1.16 4.55 9.36
N LEU A 201 -1.78 3.46 8.95
CA LEU A 201 -1.26 2.11 9.21
C LEU A 201 -0.27 1.75 8.11
N SER A 202 1.04 1.87 8.37
CA SER A 202 2.09 1.39 7.48
C SER A 202 3.19 0.73 8.31
N PRO A 203 3.03 -0.56 8.68
CA PRO A 203 3.61 -1.11 9.89
C PRO A 203 5.12 -1.38 9.85
N ALA A 204 5.74 -1.39 8.66
CA ALA A 204 7.13 -1.77 8.42
C ALA A 204 7.50 -3.19 8.91
N CYS A 205 6.51 -4.00 9.31
CA CYS A 205 6.67 -5.29 9.96
C CYS A 205 5.66 -6.33 9.43
N ALA A 206 6.06 -7.60 9.49
CA ALA A 206 5.12 -8.71 9.36
C ALA A 206 4.11 -8.69 10.52
N SER A 207 2.94 -9.31 10.32
CA SER A 207 1.79 -9.19 11.23
C SER A 207 1.59 -10.38 12.18
N PHE A 208 2.41 -11.43 12.04
CA PHE A 208 2.12 -12.77 12.59
C PHE A 208 2.18 -12.87 14.12
N ASP A 209 2.67 -11.85 14.80
CA ASP A 209 2.66 -11.75 16.26
C ASP A 209 1.27 -11.44 16.83
N GLN A 210 0.43 -10.72 16.08
CA GLN A 210 -0.90 -10.29 16.53
C GLN A 210 -2.03 -10.70 15.60
N PHE A 211 -1.73 -11.15 14.38
CA PHE A 211 -2.69 -11.42 13.32
C PHE A 211 -2.33 -12.64 12.50
N THR A 212 -3.32 -13.29 11.89
CA THR A 212 -3.10 -14.42 10.97
C THR A 212 -2.52 -14.01 9.63
N SER A 213 -2.70 -12.76 9.20
CA SER A 213 -2.15 -12.21 7.96
C SER A 213 -2.15 -10.68 7.97
N PHE A 214 -1.50 -10.06 6.97
CA PHE A 214 -1.54 -8.61 6.84
C PHE A 214 -2.92 -8.11 6.39
N GLU A 215 -3.68 -8.92 5.66
CA GLU A 215 -5.07 -8.67 5.30
C GLU A 215 -5.93 -8.61 6.57
N ALA A 216 -5.81 -9.57 7.48
CA ALA A 216 -6.56 -9.57 8.74
C ALA A 216 -6.27 -8.31 9.59
N ARG A 217 -5.00 -7.87 9.65
CA ARG A 217 -4.61 -6.61 10.29
C ARG A 217 -5.22 -5.38 9.59
N GLY A 218 -5.17 -5.38 8.26
CA GLY A 218 -5.70 -4.29 7.43
C GLY A 218 -7.23 -4.20 7.50
N ASP A 219 -7.93 -5.32 7.53
CA ASP A 219 -9.38 -5.39 7.68
C ASP A 219 -9.82 -4.89 9.06
N GLN A 220 -9.09 -5.25 10.13
CA GLN A 220 -9.35 -4.70 11.46
C GLN A 220 -9.16 -3.19 11.49
N PHE A 221 -8.10 -2.65 10.87
CA PHE A 221 -7.90 -1.21 10.77
C PHE A 221 -9.05 -0.52 10.01
N ARG A 222 -9.47 -1.08 8.87
CA ARG A 222 -10.60 -0.57 8.08
C ARG A 222 -11.87 -0.51 8.93
N ALA A 223 -12.22 -1.61 9.61
CA ALA A 223 -13.41 -1.68 10.45
C ALA A 223 -13.38 -0.64 11.57
N LEU A 224 -12.26 -0.51 12.28
CA LEU A 224 -12.11 0.45 13.37
C LEU A 224 -12.17 1.91 12.87
N ALA A 225 -11.53 2.21 11.73
CA ALA A 225 -11.58 3.55 11.13
C ALA A 225 -13.01 3.93 10.72
N GLN A 226 -13.76 2.98 10.15
CA GLN A 226 -15.16 3.19 9.77
C GLN A 226 -16.08 3.34 10.99
N GLU A 227 -15.83 2.59 12.06
CA GLU A 227 -16.54 2.74 13.33
C GLU A 227 -16.33 4.13 13.93
N ILE A 228 -15.07 4.61 13.98
CA ILE A 228 -14.74 5.96 14.44
C ILE A 228 -15.49 7.01 13.60
N ALA A 229 -15.42 6.90 12.28
CA ALA A 229 -16.10 7.83 11.37
C ALA A 229 -17.64 7.79 11.50
N GLY A 230 -18.22 6.63 11.81
CA GLY A 230 -19.65 6.47 12.06
C GLY A 230 -20.09 7.08 13.39
N ASN A 231 -19.32 6.87 14.45
CA ASN A 231 -19.64 7.36 15.79
C ASN A 231 -19.58 8.90 15.89
N ASP A 232 -18.62 9.53 15.23
CA ASP A 232 -18.50 11.00 15.26
C ASP A 232 -19.58 11.73 14.45
N ARG A 233 -20.14 11.08 13.42
CA ARG A 233 -21.32 11.62 12.71
C ARG A 233 -22.57 11.63 13.60
N ASN A 234 -22.61 10.78 14.62
CA ASN A 234 -23.72 10.64 15.57
C ASN A 234 -23.46 11.31 16.93
N GLY A 235 -22.32 12.00 17.10
CA GLY A 235 -22.04 12.79 18.30
C GLY A 235 -23.01 13.97 18.45
N PRO A 236 -23.24 14.50 19.67
CA PRO A 236 -24.17 15.61 19.86
C PRO A 236 -23.68 16.80 19.05
N SER A 237 -24.43 17.15 18.00
CA SER A 237 -24.27 18.39 17.27
C SER A 237 -24.16 19.52 18.28
N LEU A 238 -23.01 20.20 18.32
CA LEU A 238 -22.86 21.45 19.06
C LEU A 238 -23.98 22.37 18.59
N ARG A 239 -25.05 22.46 19.39
CA ARG A 239 -26.04 23.52 19.25
C ARG A 239 -25.26 24.80 19.45
N VAL A 240 -25.10 25.55 18.37
CA VAL A 240 -24.69 26.95 18.44
C VAL A 240 -25.68 27.62 19.37
N ALA A 241 -25.23 27.93 20.58
CA ALA A 241 -25.99 28.73 21.53
C ALA A 241 -26.29 30.06 20.86
N GLY A 242 -27.58 30.42 20.86
CA GLY A 242 -28.09 31.58 20.17
C GLY A 242 -27.39 32.88 20.57
N SER A 243 -27.25 33.78 19.61
CA SER A 243 -27.27 35.20 19.93
C SER A 243 -28.73 35.65 19.93
N ALA A 244 -29.18 36.04 21.11
CA ALA A 244 -30.34 36.88 21.28
C ALA A 244 -29.97 38.33 20.92
N VAL A 245 -31.01 39.06 20.50
CA VAL A 245 -31.11 40.47 20.06
C VAL A 245 -30.70 40.73 18.61
#